data_AF-A0A699ZDJ1-F1
#
_entry.id   AF-A0A699ZDJ1-F1
#
_cell.length_a   1.000
_cell.length_b   1.000
_cell.length_c   1.000
_cell.angle_alpha   90.00
_cell.angle_beta   90.00
_cell.angle_gamma   90.00
#
_symmetry.space_group_name_H-M   'P 1'
#
loop_
_entity.id
_entity.type
_entity.pdbx_description
1 polymer ?
#
loop_
_entity_poly.entity_id
_entity_poly.type
_entity_poly.pdbx_seq_one_letter_code
_entity_poly.pdbx_strand_id
1 'polypeptide(L)'
;MLHFASVPRRACLSFRRNTCVETAAKARRMANSRFEYVKDYELPDPLLPGCWIVVRVDGKGFTRFSELHGFVKPNDKQALDLMDECAKV
;
A
#
# COMPACT_ATOMS: atom_id res chain seq x y z
N MET A 1 11.72 -37.79 -56.22
CA MET A 1 12.45 -37.17 -55.09
C MET A 1 12.90 -35.78 -55.51
N LEU A 2 12.05 -34.78 -55.28
CA LEU A 2 12.32 -33.39 -55.64
C LEU A 2 13.30 -32.81 -54.61
N HIS A 3 14.51 -32.49 -55.08
CA HIS A 3 15.52 -31.80 -54.27
C HIS A 3 15.17 -30.31 -54.16
N PHE A 4 15.32 -29.84 -52.93
CA PHE A 4 14.98 -28.51 -52.43
C PHE A 4 15.78 -27.38 -53.09
N ALA A 5 15.09 -26.25 -53.18
CA ALA A 5 15.49 -25.00 -53.79
C ALA A 5 16.68 -24.30 -53.10
N SER A 6 17.41 -23.57 -53.94
CA SER A 6 18.37 -22.51 -53.67
C SER A 6 17.86 -21.42 -52.71
N VAL A 7 18.69 -21.01 -51.74
CA VAL A 7 18.57 -19.72 -51.05
C VAL A 7 19.91 -18.99 -51.09
N PRO A 8 19.99 -17.77 -51.66
CA PRO A 8 21.23 -17.02 -51.76
C PRO A 8 21.54 -16.24 -50.48
N ARG A 9 22.81 -16.25 -50.10
CA ARG A 9 23.43 -15.27 -49.18
C ARG A 9 23.46 -13.90 -49.85
N ARG A 10 22.88 -12.87 -49.23
CA ARG A 10 23.34 -11.46 -49.24
C ARG A 10 22.35 -10.57 -48.48
N ALA A 11 22.79 -10.05 -47.34
CA ALA A 11 22.32 -8.77 -46.82
C ALA A 11 23.56 -8.00 -46.35
N CYS A 12 24.08 -7.17 -47.23
CA CYS A 12 24.93 -6.05 -46.89
C CYS A 12 24.01 -4.83 -46.91
N LEU A 13 23.97 -4.06 -45.83
CA LEU A 13 24.14 -2.60 -45.87
C LEU A 13 24.13 -2.06 -44.44
N SER A 14 25.27 -1.48 -44.10
CA SER A 14 25.58 -0.69 -42.92
C SER A 14 24.48 0.31 -42.55
N PHE A 15 24.06 0.30 -41.28
CA PHE A 15 23.49 1.49 -40.66
C PHE A 15 24.33 1.89 -39.45
N ARG A 16 24.88 3.11 -39.55
CA ARG A 16 25.85 3.72 -38.64
C ARG A 16 25.26 3.96 -37.26
N ARG A 17 26.15 3.79 -36.28
CA ARG A 17 26.03 4.25 -34.89
C ARG A 17 25.90 5.78 -34.78
N ASN A 18 25.17 6.19 -33.73
CA ASN A 18 25.16 7.49 -33.02
C ASN A 18 24.26 8.56 -33.66
N THR A 19 23.36 9.25 -32.94
CA THR A 19 23.63 10.05 -31.73
C THR A 19 22.43 10.16 -30.79
N CYS A 20 22.74 10.08 -29.49
CA CYS A 20 21.94 10.43 -28.32
C CYS A 20 21.02 11.64 -28.52
N VAL A 21 19.71 11.42 -28.60
CA VAL A 21 18.69 12.42 -28.26
C VAL A 21 17.55 11.69 -27.57
N GLU A 22 17.61 11.57 -26.24
CA GLU A 22 16.42 11.46 -25.41
C GLU A 22 16.80 11.92 -24.00
N THR A 23 16.56 13.21 -23.80
CA THR A 23 16.18 13.88 -22.56
C THR A 23 16.87 13.43 -21.27
N ALA A 24 17.68 14.36 -20.74
CA ALA A 24 18.02 14.45 -19.33
C ALA A 24 16.76 14.43 -18.44
N ALA A 25 16.24 13.24 -18.15
CA ALA A 25 15.40 13.01 -16.99
C ALA A 25 16.34 13.08 -15.78
N LYS A 26 16.58 14.30 -15.33
CA LYS A 26 17.05 14.67 -14.00
C LYS A 26 16.68 13.55 -13.02
N ALA A 27 17.67 12.77 -12.60
CA ALA A 27 17.50 11.71 -11.62
C ALA A 27 17.05 12.35 -10.31
N ARG A 28 15.74 12.54 -10.18
CA ARG A 28 15.07 12.96 -8.97
C ARG A 28 15.24 11.79 -8.02
N ARG A 29 16.36 11.77 -7.27
CA ARG A 29 16.45 10.95 -6.06
C ARG A 29 15.28 11.39 -5.20
N MET A 30 14.20 10.64 -5.26
CA MET A 30 13.05 10.83 -4.41
C MET A 30 13.57 10.82 -2.97
N ALA A 31 13.28 11.87 -2.22
CA ALA A 31 13.54 11.86 -0.79
C ALA A 31 12.80 10.64 -0.21
N ASN A 32 13.51 9.84 0.60
CA ASN A 32 13.08 8.58 1.22
C ASN A 32 13.29 7.27 0.43
N SER A 33 13.88 7.26 -0.77
CA SER A 33 14.18 6.00 -1.48
C SER A 33 15.20 5.09 -0.77
N ARG A 34 15.95 5.63 0.21
CA ARG A 34 16.93 4.85 0.99
C ARG A 34 16.30 3.84 1.93
N PHE A 35 15.03 4.01 2.30
CA PHE A 35 14.31 3.17 3.28
C PHE A 35 13.09 2.47 2.67
N GLU A 36 12.93 2.50 1.35
CA GLU A 36 11.76 1.93 0.68
C GLU A 36 11.68 0.40 0.84
N TYR A 37 12.83 -0.26 0.97
CA TYR A 37 12.95 -1.69 1.26
C TYR A 37 12.26 -2.12 2.57
N VAL A 38 11.90 -1.18 3.46
CA VAL A 38 11.20 -1.48 4.71
C VAL A 38 9.74 -1.89 4.46
N LYS A 39 9.14 -1.45 3.35
CA LYS A 39 7.76 -1.80 2.97
C LYS A 39 7.62 -3.28 2.61
N ASP A 40 8.69 -3.91 2.12
CA ASP A 40 8.67 -5.32 1.74
C ASP A 40 8.56 -6.26 2.95
N TYR A 41 8.73 -5.74 4.18
CA TYR A 41 8.51 -6.50 5.42
C TYR A 41 7.09 -6.37 5.97
N GLU A 42 6.22 -5.56 5.36
CA GLU A 42 4.80 -5.50 5.72
C GLU A 42 4.11 -6.78 5.22
N LEU A 43 3.42 -7.48 6.12
CA LEU A 43 2.63 -8.65 5.75
C LEU A 43 1.24 -8.19 5.27
N PRO A 44 0.76 -8.65 4.10
CA PRO A 44 -0.61 -8.36 3.70
C PRO A 44 -1.60 -9.18 4.55
N ASP A 45 -2.62 -8.51 5.11
CA ASP A 45 -3.69 -9.11 5.89
C ASP A 45 -5.04 -9.10 5.13
N PRO A 46 -5.21 -9.93 4.08
CA PRO A 46 -6.45 -9.96 3.31
C PRO A 46 -7.57 -10.65 4.08
N LEU A 47 -8.74 -10.01 4.14
CA LEU A 47 -9.96 -10.58 4.70
C LEU A 47 -10.71 -11.42 3.66
N LEU A 48 -11.43 -12.46 4.10
CA LEU A 48 -12.16 -13.36 3.21
C LEU A 48 -13.35 -12.63 2.54
N PRO A 49 -13.48 -12.68 1.20
CA PRO A 49 -14.60 -12.09 0.50
C PRO A 49 -15.90 -12.84 0.82
N GLY A 50 -17.02 -12.12 0.88
CA GLY A 50 -18.35 -12.69 1.16
C GLY A 50 -18.66 -12.88 2.65
N CYS A 51 -17.80 -12.41 3.54
CA CYS A 51 -18.03 -12.42 5.00
C CYS A 51 -18.32 -11.02 5.55
N TRP A 52 -19.07 -10.97 6.65
CA TRP A 52 -19.31 -9.75 7.42
C TRP A 52 -18.07 -9.42 8.26
N ILE A 53 -17.59 -8.20 8.14
CA ILE A 53 -16.47 -7.69 8.94
C ILE A 53 -17.06 -6.94 10.13
N VAL A 54 -16.75 -7.39 11.34
CA VAL A 54 -17.15 -6.73 12.59
C VAL A 54 -15.89 -6.28 13.31
N VAL A 55 -15.76 -4.97 13.52
CA VAL A 55 -14.65 -4.37 14.27
C VAL A 55 -15.16 -3.97 15.64
N ARG A 56 -14.59 -4.54 16.71
CA ARG A 56 -14.89 -4.17 18.09
C ARG A 56 -13.77 -3.30 18.63
N VAL A 57 -14.11 -2.15 19.19
CA VAL A 57 -13.17 -1.23 19.81
C VAL A 57 -13.49 -1.15 21.30
N ASP A 58 -12.55 -1.59 22.14
CA ASP A 58 -12.68 -1.58 23.60
C ASP A 58 -11.68 -0.60 24.22
N GLY A 59 -12.11 0.15 25.24
CA GLY A 59 -11.23 1.05 25.99
C GLY A 59 -10.20 0.29 26.84
N LYS A 60 -8.91 0.54 26.60
CA LYS A 60 -7.84 -0.05 27.43
C LYS A 60 -7.83 0.59 28.83
N GLY A 61 -8.01 -0.22 29.87
CA GLY A 61 -7.89 0.24 31.26
C GLY A 61 -8.99 1.21 31.70
N PHE A 62 -10.22 1.01 31.21
CA PHE A 62 -11.32 1.94 31.39
C PHE A 62 -11.71 2.17 32.87
N THR A 63 -11.44 1.21 33.76
CA THR A 63 -11.62 1.38 35.21
C THR A 63 -10.81 2.54 35.76
N ARG A 64 -9.50 2.59 35.47
CA ARG A 64 -8.62 3.67 35.93
C ARG A 64 -8.96 4.99 35.25
N PHE A 65 -9.35 4.93 33.98
CA PHE A 65 -9.80 6.11 33.23
C PHE A 65 -11.06 6.73 33.89
N SER A 66 -12.05 5.90 34.21
CA SER A 66 -13.28 6.35 34.87
C SER A 66 -13.03 6.99 36.24
N GLU A 67 -12.06 6.48 37.01
CA GLU A 67 -11.68 7.04 38.30
C GLU A 67 -10.93 8.37 38.16
N LEU A 68 -10.03 8.46 37.18
CA LEU A 68 -9.26 9.69 36.90
C LEU A 68 -10.18 10.84 36.43
N HIS A 69 -11.18 10.52 35.61
CA HIS A 69 -12.12 11.51 35.05
C HIS A 69 -13.38 11.71 35.90
N GLY A 70 -13.50 11.02 37.06
CA GLY A 70 -14.58 11.25 38.02
C GLY A 70 -15.96 10.80 37.52
N PHE A 71 -16.03 9.69 36.78
CA PHE A 71 -17.28 9.22 36.19
C PHE A 71 -18.32 8.85 37.24
N VAL A 72 -19.57 9.18 36.94
CA VAL A 72 -20.71 8.83 37.80
C VAL A 72 -21.02 7.33 37.66
N LYS A 73 -20.92 6.59 38.77
CA LYS A 73 -21.27 5.16 38.82
C LYS A 73 -22.74 4.98 39.18
N PRO A 74 -23.46 4.00 38.61
CA PRO A 74 -22.98 2.97 37.69
C PRO A 74 -22.84 3.41 36.24
N ASN A 75 -23.63 4.40 35.80
CA ASN A 75 -23.66 4.85 34.41
C ASN A 75 -23.45 6.36 34.34
N ASP A 76 -22.41 6.77 33.62
CA ASP A 76 -22.16 8.17 33.30
C ASP A 76 -22.75 8.50 31.93
N LYS A 77 -23.75 9.37 31.92
CA LYS A 77 -24.45 9.73 30.68
C LYS A 77 -23.55 10.50 29.71
N GLN A 78 -22.69 11.40 30.20
CA GLN A 78 -21.84 12.21 29.33
C GLN A 78 -20.80 11.35 28.61
N ALA A 79 -20.25 10.35 29.31
CA ALA A 79 -19.29 9.43 28.73
C ALA A 79 -19.93 8.48 27.70
N LEU A 80 -21.15 8.02 27.96
CA LEU A 80 -21.90 7.20 27.01
C LEU A 80 -22.31 8.00 25.77
N ASP A 81 -22.86 9.21 25.98
CA ASP A 81 -23.21 10.11 24.88
C ASP A 81 -21.97 10.42 24.03
N LEU A 82 -20.80 10.64 24.64
CA LEU A 82 -19.54 10.82 23.92
C LEU A 82 -19.16 9.60 23.08
N MET A 83 -19.30 8.38 23.61
CA MET A 83 -19.02 7.16 22.85
C MET A 83 -20.00 6.98 21.68
N ASP A 84 -21.27 7.32 21.88
CA ASP A 84 -22.29 7.29 20.84
C ASP A 84 -21.99 8.33 19.76
N GLU A 85 -21.62 9.56 20.12
CA GLU A 85 -21.19 10.59 19.15
C GLU A 85 -19.94 10.14 18.36
N CYS A 86 -18.98 9.46 19.00
CA CYS A 86 -17.81 8.90 18.32
C CYS A 86 -18.15 7.75 17.36
N ALA A 87 -19.23 7.01 17.63
CA ALA A 87 -19.68 5.88 16.81
C ALA A 87 -20.62 6.30 15.67
N LYS A 88 -21.18 7.51 15.72
CA LYS A 88 -22.01 8.05 14.63
C LYS A 88 -21.17 8.28 13.38
N VAL A 89 -21.81 7.98 12.25
CA VAL A 89 -21.26 8.14 10.88
C VAL A 89 -21.47 9.56 10.39
#